data_AF-A0A1H4NIS3-F1
#
_entry.id   AF-A0A1H4NIS3-F1
#
_cell.length_a   1.000
_cell.length_b   1.000
_cell.length_c   1.000
_cell.angle_alpha   90.00
_cell.angle_beta   90.00
_cell.angle_gamma   90.00
#
_symmetry.space_group_name_H-M   'P 1'
#
loop_
_entity.id
_entity.type
_entity.pdbx_description
1 polymer ?
#
loop_
_entity_poly.entity_id
_entity_poly.type
_entity_poly.pdbx_seq_one_letter_code
_entity_poly.pdbx_strand_id
1 'polypeptide(L)' 'MSAVSDALEDARTEYEQHLGACRQCRADAAPCAVAKHLWRLYNKARRDRLRAESA' A
#
# COMPACT_ATOMS: atom_id res chain seq x y z
N MET A 1 -0.76 14.01 -13.98
CA MET A 1 -0.51 12.96 -12.99
C MET A 1 0.83 12.33 -13.31
N SER A 2 1.72 12.22 -12.33
CA SER A 2 3.04 11.59 -12.52
C SER A 2 2.88 10.09 -12.27
N ALA A 3 3.53 9.25 -13.08
CA ALA A 3 3.49 7.80 -12.93
C ALA A 3 3.86 7.31 -11.50
N VAL A 4 4.67 8.08 -10.77
CA VAL A 4 5.04 7.79 -9.37
C VAL A 4 3.91 8.11 -8.39
N SER A 5 3.10 9.13 -8.68
CA SER A 5 1.89 9.45 -7.92
C SER A 5 0.83 8.38 -8.10
N ASP A 6 0.64 7.94 -9.35
CA ASP A 6 -0.36 6.94 -9.71
C ASP A 6 -0.03 5.59 -9.04
N ALA A 7 1.24 5.17 -9.10
CA ALA A 7 1.71 3.96 -8.42
C ALA A 7 1.54 4.00 -6.88
N LEU A 8 1.58 5.18 -6.27
CA LEU A 8 1.35 5.35 -4.83
C LEU A 8 -0.14 5.23 -4.49
N GLU A 9 -1.01 5.83 -5.29
CA GLU A 9 -2.46 5.78 -5.13
C GLU A 9 -3.00 4.37 -5.36
N ASP A 10 -2.50 3.67 -6.38
CA ASP A 10 -2.85 2.28 -6.66
C ASP A 10 -2.47 1.36 -5.49
N ALA A 11 -1.21 1.43 -5.02
CA ALA A 11 -0.74 0.61 -3.91
C ALA A 11 -1.48 0.90 -2.60
N ARG A 12 -1.92 2.16 -2.38
CA ARG A 12 -2.76 2.53 -1.25
C ARG A 12 -4.13 1.90 -1.36
N THR A 13 -4.77 2.04 -2.52
CA THR A 13 -6.11 1.51 -2.78
C THR A 13 -6.16 0.00 -2.61
N GLU A 14 -5.17 -0.72 -3.15
CA GLU A 14 -5.08 -2.17 -3.04
C GLU A 14 -4.93 -2.63 -1.57
N TYR A 15 -4.11 -1.93 -0.78
CA TYR A 15 -3.95 -2.20 0.64
C TYR A 15 -5.26 -1.98 1.42
N GLU A 16 -5.94 -0.84 1.22
CA GLU A 16 -7.20 -0.51 1.90
C GLU A 16 -8.32 -1.48 1.53
N GLN A 17 -8.46 -1.82 0.25
CA GLN A 17 -9.44 -2.80 -0.24
C GLN A 17 -9.20 -4.18 0.39
N HIS A 18 -7.93 -4.60 0.50
CA HIS A 18 -7.59 -5.88 1.11
C HIS A 18 -8.00 -5.93 2.59
N LEU A 19 -7.79 -4.86 3.36
CA LEU A 19 -8.22 -4.80 4.76
C LEU A 19 -9.74 -4.91 4.91
N GLY A 20 -10.52 -4.32 3.98
CA GLY A 20 -11.98 -4.38 3.98
C GLY A 20 -12.57 -5.71 3.51
N ALA A 21 -11.85 -6.47 2.68
CA ALA A 21 -12.31 -7.72 2.08
C ALA A 21 -11.77 -8.98 2.78
N CYS A 22 -10.57 -8.92 3.36
CA CYS A 22 -9.91 -10.09 3.93
C CYS A 22 -10.53 -10.46 5.29
N ARG A 23 -11.09 -11.68 5.39
CA ARG A 23 -11.66 -12.18 6.65
C ARG A 23 -10.65 -12.23 7.78
N GLN A 24 -9.41 -12.63 7.52
CA GLN A 24 -8.36 -12.68 8.54
C GLN A 24 -8.02 -11.28 9.07
N CYS A 25 -7.81 -10.31 8.19
CA CYS A 25 -7.53 -8.93 8.58
C CYS A 25 -8.70 -8.26 9.33
N ARG A 26 -9.93 -8.74 9.11
CA ARG A 26 -11.13 -8.26 9.82
C ARG A 26 -11.38 -8.96 11.16
N ALA A 27 -10.94 -10.21 11.28
CA ALA A 27 -11.17 -11.04 12.45
C ALA A 27 -10.05 -10.89 13.50
N ASP A 28 -8.80 -10.69 13.05
CA ASP A 28 -7.62 -10.64 13.91
C ASP A 28 -7.08 -9.22 14.08
N ALA A 29 -6.43 -8.97 15.22
CA ALA A 29 -5.64 -7.76 15.45
C ALA A 29 -4.29 -7.75 14.67
N ALA A 30 -3.99 -8.82 13.93
CA ALA A 30 -2.74 -8.98 13.19
C ALA A 30 -2.99 -8.98 11.66
N PRO A 31 -2.29 -8.14 10.88
CA PRO A 31 -2.42 -8.14 9.42
C PRO A 31 -1.89 -9.44 8.82
N CYS A 32 -2.65 -10.02 7.87
CA CYS A 32 -2.25 -11.23 7.18
C CYS A 32 -0.99 -11.02 6.31
N ALA A 33 -0.41 -12.10 5.79
CA ALA A 33 0.79 -12.03 4.95
C ALA A 33 0.60 -11.15 3.70
N VAL A 34 -0.59 -11.17 3.10
CA VAL A 34 -0.92 -10.34 1.93
C VAL A 34 -1.02 -8.87 2.32
N ALA A 35 -1.73 -8.53 3.39
CA ALA A 35 -1.79 -7.17 3.92
C ALA A 35 -0.38 -6.63 4.22
N LYS A 36 0.50 -7.46 4.81
CA LYS A 36 1.90 -7.12 5.05
C LYS A 36 2.69 -6.88 3.75
N HIS A 37 2.42 -7.65 2.71
CA HIS A 37 3.03 -7.45 1.40
C HIS A 37 2.57 -6.14 0.75
N LEU A 38 1.27 -5.88 0.72
CA LEU A 38 0.68 -4.65 0.18
C LEU A 38 1.19 -3.41 0.92
N TRP A 39 1.29 -3.49 2.24
CA TRP A 39 1.86 -2.41 3.05
C TRP A 39 3.33 -2.12 2.70
N ARG A 40 4.12 -3.14 2.36
CA ARG A 40 5.51 -2.95 1.89
C ARG A 40 5.56 -2.27 0.51
N LEU A 41 4.65 -2.62 -0.40
CA LEU A 41 4.55 -1.99 -1.72
C LEU A 41 4.18 -0.51 -1.59
N TYR A 42 3.15 -0.20 -0.78
CA TYR A 42 2.76 1.18 -0.50
C TYR A 42 3.91 2.01 0.08
N ASN A 43 4.64 1.49 1.09
CA ASN A 43 5.79 2.20 1.66
C ASN A 43 6.96 2.34 0.68
N LYS A 44 7.13 1.40 -0.25
CA LYS A 44 8.13 1.54 -1.32
C LYS A 44 7.72 2.67 -2.27
N ALA A 45 6.49 2.68 -2.78
CA ALA A 45 5.98 3.74 -3.63
C ALA A 45 6.06 5.12 -2.95
N ARG A 46 5.75 5.19 -1.64
CA ARG A 46 5.86 6.43 -0.86
C ARG A 46 7.29 6.95 -0.80
N ARG A 47 8.26 6.07 -0.59
CA ARG A 47 9.69 6.44 -0.59
C ARG A 47 10.18 6.86 -1.97
N ASP A 48 9.74 6.17 -3.02
CA ASP A 48 10.10 6.49 -4.40
C ASP A 48 9.54 7.87 -4.79
N ARG A 49 8.32 8.22 -4.34
CA ARG A 49 7.75 9.57 -4.47
C ARG A 49 8.58 10.65 -3.75
N LEU A 50 8.92 10.43 -2.48
CA LEU A 50 9.74 11.40 -1.72
C LEU A 50 11.11 11.62 -2.36
N ARG A 51 11.69 10.58 -2.97
CA ARG A 51 12.93 10.68 -3.75
C ARG A 51 12.74 11.48 -5.04
N ALA A 52 11.63 11.27 -5.75
CA ALA A 52 11.31 12.04 -6.96
C ALA A 52 11.02 13.52 -6.66
N GLU A 53 10.50 13.85 -5.48
CA GLU A 53 10.28 15.24 -5.03
C GLU A 53 11.55 15.94 -4.55
N SER A 54 12.63 15.20 -4.26
CA SER A 54 13.91 15.73 -3.78
C SER A 54 15.02 15.74 -4.83
N ALA A 55 14.73 15.26 -6.04
CA ALA A 55 15.62 15.28 -7.21
C ALA A 55 15.27 16.44 -8.14
#